data_AF-A0A519KD58-F1
#
_entry.id   AF-A0A519KD58-F1
#
_cell.length_a   1.000
_cell.length_b   1.000
_cell.length_c   1.000
_cell.angle_alpha   90.00
_cell.angle_beta   90.00
_cell.angle_gamma   90.00
#
_symmetry.space_group_name_H-M   'P 1'
#
loop_
_entity.id
_entity.type
_entity.pdbx_description
1 polymer ?
#
loop_
_entity_poly.entity_id
_entity_poly.type
_entity_poly.pdbx_seq_one_letter_code
_entity_poly.pdbx_strand_id
1 'polypeptide(L)'
;MRILMLSLATVGLLSACAPTAGSDPATPPSDGPAACKADRYQRLVGTNRAQLPQQPAGETWRVTCTTCPVTMDYNPQRLNIVYDEATGVIRQVKCG
;
A
#
# COMPACT_ATOMS: atom_id res chain seq x y z
N MET A 1 58.58 17.66 -24.16
CA MET A 1 58.56 19.12 -24.03
C MET A 1 57.24 19.48 -23.32
N ARG A 2 57.16 19.36 -22.00
CA ARG A 2 57.26 20.47 -21.02
C ARG A 2 56.62 21.76 -21.54
N ILE A 3 55.40 22.06 -21.09
CA ILE A 3 55.02 23.37 -20.56
C ILE A 3 54.18 23.12 -19.29
N LEU A 4 54.77 23.55 -18.20
CA LEU A 4 54.20 23.72 -16.87
C LEU A 4 53.49 25.09 -16.89
N MET A 5 52.23 25.21 -16.47
CA MET A 5 51.71 26.48 -15.95
C MET A 5 50.66 26.26 -14.86
N LEU A 6 50.77 27.16 -13.89
CA LEU A 6 50.35 27.07 -12.50
C LEU A 6 49.15 27.99 -12.30
N SER A 7 48.26 27.59 -11.38
CA SER A 7 47.41 28.44 -10.52
C SER A 7 46.39 29.41 -11.15
N LEU A 8 45.12 29.27 -10.76
CA LEU A 8 44.39 30.36 -10.08
C LEU A 8 43.12 29.82 -9.39
N ALA A 9 42.98 30.16 -8.11
CA ALA A 9 41.84 29.83 -7.26
C ALA A 9 40.60 30.64 -7.68
N THR A 10 39.45 29.99 -7.76
CA THR A 10 38.14 30.66 -7.85
C THR A 10 37.15 30.05 -6.86
N VAL A 11 37.07 30.75 -5.71
CA VAL A 11 35.87 31.28 -5.04
C VAL A 11 34.58 30.44 -5.11
N GLY A 12 34.02 30.21 -3.92
CA GLY A 12 32.88 29.37 -3.67
C GLY A 12 31.54 29.87 -4.21
N LEU A 13 30.69 28.89 -4.47
CA LEU A 13 29.24 29.04 -4.55
C LEU A 13 28.66 28.14 -3.45
N LEU A 14 28.21 28.75 -2.36
CA LEU A 14 27.37 28.07 -1.39
C LEU A 14 26.02 27.77 -2.07
N SER A 15 25.86 26.54 -2.56
CA SER A 15 24.56 26.04 -3.00
C SER A 15 23.71 25.71 -1.77
N ALA A 16 22.88 26.65 -1.34
CA ALA A 16 21.85 26.43 -0.35
C ALA A 16 20.71 25.59 -0.97
N CYS A 17 20.77 24.27 -0.80
CA CYS A 17 19.62 23.41 -1.04
C CYS A 17 18.80 23.36 0.27
N ALA A 18 17.85 24.27 0.41
CA ALA A 18 16.84 24.17 1.46
C ALA A 18 15.84 23.06 1.08
N PRO A 19 15.51 22.13 1.98
CA PRO A 19 14.40 21.22 1.74
C PRO A 19 13.12 22.06 1.71
N THR A 20 12.46 22.11 0.56
CA THR A 20 11.08 22.57 0.48
C THR A 20 10.28 21.61 1.35
N ALA A 21 9.84 22.09 2.52
CA ALA A 21 8.83 21.40 3.29
C ALA A 21 7.59 21.30 2.40
N GLY A 22 7.46 20.17 1.73
CA GLY A 22 6.29 19.81 0.96
C GLY A 22 5.10 19.93 1.89
N SER A 23 4.32 20.99 1.70
CA SER A 23 2.98 21.03 2.25
C SER A 23 2.23 19.96 1.47
N ASP A 24 2.14 18.75 2.04
CA ASP A 24 1.33 17.68 1.48
C ASP A 24 -0.05 18.27 1.18
N PRO A 25 -0.50 18.29 -0.07
CA PRO A 25 -1.87 18.67 -0.36
C PRO A 25 -2.75 17.66 0.37
N ALA A 26 -3.53 18.14 1.34
CA ALA A 26 -4.61 17.37 1.93
C ALA A 26 -5.52 16.94 0.77
N THR A 27 -5.38 15.68 0.36
CA THR A 27 -6.18 15.13 -0.73
C THR A 27 -7.63 15.17 -0.24
N PRO A 28 -8.55 15.85 -0.95
CA PRO A 28 -9.94 15.87 -0.54
C PRO A 28 -10.46 14.43 -0.45
N PRO A 29 -11.36 14.12 0.50
CA PRO A 29 -11.96 12.80 0.58
C PRO A 29 -12.55 12.47 -0.80
N SER A 30 -12.13 11.35 -1.37
CA SER A 30 -12.71 10.85 -2.62
C SER A 30 -14.16 10.50 -2.33
N ASP A 31 -15.10 11.30 -2.82
CA ASP A 31 -16.55 11.07 -2.73
C ASP A 31 -17.01 9.83 -3.52
N GLY A 32 -16.10 9.20 -4.27
CA GLY A 32 -16.29 7.90 -4.88
C GLY A 32 -15.95 6.78 -3.88
N PRO A 33 -16.74 5.70 -3.83
CA PRO A 33 -16.47 4.62 -2.89
C PRO A 33 -15.11 3.99 -3.24
N ALA A 34 -14.29 3.69 -2.23
CA ALA A 34 -12.91 3.29 -2.46
C ALA A 34 -12.84 2.02 -3.34
N ALA A 35 -11.97 2.04 -4.34
CA ALA A 35 -11.64 0.83 -5.09
C ALA A 35 -11.10 -0.25 -4.13
N CYS A 36 -11.32 -1.53 -4.43
CA CYS A 36 -10.69 -2.62 -3.69
C CYS A 36 -9.16 -2.58 -3.88
N LYS A 37 -8.42 -2.83 -2.79
CA LYS A 37 -6.96 -2.68 -2.71
C LYS A 37 -6.27 -3.97 -2.29
N ALA A 38 -6.60 -5.07 -2.97
CA ALA A 38 -6.13 -6.42 -2.61
C ALA A 38 -4.61 -6.57 -2.63
N ASP A 39 -3.93 -5.85 -3.52
CA ASP A 39 -2.48 -5.71 -3.61
C ASP A 39 -1.85 -5.30 -2.27
N ARG A 40 -2.44 -4.34 -1.56
CA ARG A 40 -1.95 -3.85 -0.25
C ARG A 40 -2.05 -4.90 0.87
N TYR A 41 -2.93 -5.89 0.68
CA TYR A 41 -3.26 -6.90 1.69
C TYR A 41 -2.73 -8.29 1.35
N GLN A 42 -1.97 -8.46 0.27
CA GLN A 42 -1.36 -9.75 -0.08
C GLN A 42 -0.44 -10.29 1.03
N ARG A 43 0.17 -9.41 1.82
CA ARG A 43 0.96 -9.76 3.02
C ARG A 43 0.19 -10.55 4.08
N LEU A 44 -1.13 -10.58 4.03
CA LEU A 44 -1.96 -11.36 4.96
C LEU A 44 -2.00 -12.84 4.58
N VAL A 45 -1.67 -13.21 3.34
CA VAL A 45 -1.62 -14.63 2.94
C VAL A 45 -0.56 -15.35 3.76
N GLY A 46 -0.93 -16.48 4.36
CA GLY A 46 -0.08 -17.24 5.27
C GLY A 46 -0.20 -16.85 6.75
N THR A 47 -0.85 -15.73 7.08
CA THR A 47 -1.13 -15.39 8.48
C THR A 47 -2.44 -16.01 8.96
N ASN A 48 -2.63 -16.11 10.29
CA ASN A 48 -3.88 -16.59 10.85
C ASN A 48 -4.93 -15.46 10.85
N ARG A 49 -6.18 -15.77 10.51
CA ARG A 49 -7.30 -14.80 10.49
C ARG A 49 -7.51 -14.07 11.81
N ALA A 50 -7.13 -14.67 12.95
CA ALA A 50 -7.22 -14.05 14.26
C ALA A 50 -6.28 -12.84 14.43
N GLN A 51 -5.28 -12.70 13.55
CA GLN A 51 -4.34 -11.58 13.53
C GLN A 51 -4.78 -10.45 12.58
N LEU A 52 -5.96 -10.58 11.95
CA LEU A 52 -6.47 -9.51 11.09
C LEU A 52 -6.67 -8.24 11.92
N PRO A 53 -6.22 -7.08 11.40
CA PRO A 53 -6.55 -5.82 12.02
C PRO A 53 -8.04 -5.55 11.90
N GLN A 54 -8.52 -4.56 12.65
CA GLN A 54 -9.84 -3.99 12.39
C GLN A 54 -9.93 -3.51 10.94
N GLN A 55 -11.06 -3.78 10.29
CA GLN A 55 -11.34 -3.28 8.95
C GLN A 55 -11.18 -1.75 8.92
N PRO A 56 -10.34 -1.21 8.02
CA PRO A 56 -10.16 0.23 7.89
C PRO A 56 -11.47 0.94 7.54
N ALA A 57 -11.63 2.17 8.03
CA ALA A 57 -12.78 3.00 7.69
C ALA A 57 -12.87 3.20 6.17
N GLY A 58 -14.09 3.07 5.62
CA GLY A 58 -14.35 3.23 4.19
C GLY A 58 -13.92 2.05 3.30
N GLU A 59 -13.34 0.98 3.86
CA GLU A 59 -13.15 -0.28 3.14
C GLU A 59 -14.28 -1.26 3.46
N THR A 60 -14.54 -2.21 2.56
CA THR A 60 -15.50 -3.30 2.77
C THR A 60 -14.78 -4.62 2.70
N TRP A 61 -14.72 -5.38 3.80
CA TRP A 61 -14.08 -6.70 3.82
C TRP A 61 -15.12 -7.80 4.00
N ARG A 62 -14.87 -8.95 3.38
CA ARG A 62 -15.54 -10.21 3.66
C ARG A 62 -14.50 -11.24 4.04
N VAL A 63 -14.55 -11.71 5.28
CA VAL A 63 -13.68 -12.76 5.80
C VAL A 63 -14.48 -14.06 5.80
N THR A 64 -14.09 -15.01 4.96
CA THR A 64 -14.84 -16.27 4.77
C THR A 64 -13.91 -17.46 4.73
N CYS A 65 -14.42 -18.65 5.06
CA CYS A 65 -13.65 -19.87 4.94
C CYS A 65 -13.68 -20.44 3.52
N THR A 66 -12.70 -21.27 3.18
CA THR A 66 -12.52 -21.95 1.88
C THR A 66 -13.69 -22.88 1.51
N THR A 67 -14.45 -23.35 2.50
CA THR A 67 -15.58 -24.28 2.40
C THR A 67 -16.92 -23.61 2.71
N CYS A 68 -16.89 -22.35 3.15
CA CYS A 68 -18.08 -21.62 3.56
C CYS A 68 -18.93 -21.30 2.32
N PRO A 69 -20.25 -21.55 2.35
CA PRO A 69 -21.13 -21.16 1.27
C PRO A 69 -21.14 -19.63 1.13
N VAL A 70 -20.98 -19.13 -0.09
CA VAL A 70 -21.04 -17.70 -0.42
C VAL A 70 -21.87 -17.48 -1.68
N THR A 71 -22.55 -16.34 -1.74
CA THR A 71 -23.16 -15.84 -2.97
C THR A 71 -22.09 -15.27 -3.90
N MET A 72 -22.27 -15.48 -5.21
CA MET A 72 -21.36 -15.02 -6.27
C MET A 72 -21.72 -13.63 -6.79
N ASP A 73 -22.29 -12.77 -5.94
CA ASP A 73 -22.51 -11.36 -6.24
C ASP A 73 -21.17 -10.64 -6.36
N TYR A 74 -20.91 -10.00 -7.50
CA TYR A 74 -19.66 -9.26 -7.69
C TYR A 74 -19.77 -7.87 -7.06
N ASN A 75 -18.83 -7.54 -6.16
CA ASN A 75 -18.66 -6.22 -5.61
C ASN A 75 -17.21 -5.74 -5.83
N PRO A 76 -16.97 -4.78 -6.75
CA PRO A 76 -15.62 -4.32 -7.10
C PRO A 76 -14.88 -3.62 -5.94
N GLN A 77 -15.59 -3.27 -4.87
CA GLN A 77 -15.08 -2.53 -3.72
C GLN A 77 -14.74 -3.44 -2.55
N ARG A 78 -15.18 -4.69 -2.61
CA ARG A 78 -15.05 -5.64 -1.52
C ARG A 78 -13.73 -6.40 -1.62
N LEU A 79 -13.00 -6.38 -0.52
CA LEU A 79 -11.87 -7.26 -0.30
C LEU A 79 -12.37 -8.60 0.27
N ASN A 80 -12.13 -9.69 -0.45
CA ASN A 80 -12.36 -11.03 0.08
C ASN A 80 -11.07 -11.57 0.68
N ILE A 81 -11.13 -11.93 1.94
CA ILE A 81 -10.08 -12.64 2.66
C ILE A 81 -10.59 -14.06 2.88
N VAL A 82 -10.01 -15.01 2.16
CA VAL A 82 -10.41 -16.42 2.23
C VAL A 82 -9.40 -17.18 3.07
N TYR A 83 -9.87 -17.80 4.14
CA TYR A 83 -9.03 -18.60 5.04
C TYR A 83 -9.37 -20.09 4.96
N ASP A 84 -8.38 -20.91 5.23
CA ASP A 84 -8.51 -22.36 5.39
C ASP A 84 -9.32 -22.68 6.64
N GLU A 85 -10.43 -23.40 6.51
CA GLU A 85 -11.37 -23.59 7.61
C GLU A 85 -10.72 -24.28 8.82
N ALA A 86 -9.92 -25.32 8.57
CA ALA A 86 -9.30 -26.14 9.60
C ALA A 86 -8.19 -25.40 10.35
N THR A 87 -7.35 -24.64 9.63
CA THR A 87 -6.15 -24.00 10.22
C THR A 87 -6.36 -22.53 10.57
N GLY A 88 -7.38 -21.88 10.00
CA GLY A 88 -7.58 -20.43 10.09
C GLY A 88 -6.55 -19.61 9.30
N VAL A 89 -5.66 -20.27 8.52
CA VAL A 89 -4.62 -19.59 7.73
C VAL A 89 -5.25 -18.98 6.48
N ILE A 90 -4.96 -17.70 6.24
CA ILE A 90 -5.42 -16.99 5.05
C ILE A 90 -4.73 -17.58 3.81
N ARG A 91 -5.53 -18.01 2.83
CA ARG A 91 -5.07 -18.62 1.57
C ARG A 91 -5.14 -17.65 0.41
N GLN A 92 -6.11 -16.73 0.41
CA GLN A 92 -6.31 -15.83 -0.71
C GLN A 92 -6.82 -14.46 -0.23
N VAL A 93 -6.32 -13.42 -0.90
CA VAL A 93 -6.84 -12.06 -0.81
C VAL A 93 -7.15 -11.59 -2.23
N LYS A 94 -8.42 -11.25 -2.51
CA LYS A 94 -8.88 -10.86 -3.85
C LYS A 94 -10.03 -9.85 -3.82
N CYS A 95 -10.15 -9.07 -4.88
CA CYS A 95 -11.31 -8.20 -5.08
C CYS A 95 -12.50 -8.96 -5.67
N GLY A 96 -13.72 -8.57 -5.29
CA GLY A 96 -14.96 -9.04 -5.91
C GLY A 96 -16.11 -9.35 -4.98
#